data_AF-A0A0C9SX94-F1
#
_entry.id   AF-A0A0C9SX94-F1
#
_cell.length_a   1.000
_cell.length_b   1.000
_cell.length_c   1.000
_cell.angle_alpha   90.00
_cell.angle_beta   90.00
_cell.angle_gamma   90.00
#
_symmetry.space_group_name_H-M   'P 1'
#
loop_
_entity.id
_entity.type
_entity.pdbx_description
1 polymer ?
#
loop_
_entity_poly.entity_id
_entity_poly.type
_entity_poly.pdbx_seq_one_letter_code
_entity_poly.pdbx_strand_id
1 'polypeptide(L)'
;PIVSGLPAETLEYLMNAIYNVVTPSAEDCDKPSAFLTLNVVTPADATPDPKLPVVAWIYGGGFDGTSQYDDSMIVEKAISLGVPANYVRMNYR
;
A
#
# COMPACT_ATOMS: atom_id res chain seq x y z
N PRO A 1 -1.43 23.16 17.42
CA PRO A 1 -1.39 23.97 18.66
C PRO A 1 -0.28 23.46 19.60
N ILE A 2 0.71 24.30 19.87
CA ILE A 2 1.83 23.97 20.76
C ILE A 2 1.32 23.98 22.20
N VAL A 3 1.19 22.80 22.80
CA VAL A 3 0.80 22.64 24.20
C VAL A 3 2.04 22.90 25.06
N SER A 4 2.30 24.18 25.32
CA SER A 4 3.38 24.62 26.21
C SER A 4 3.14 24.09 27.63
N GLY A 5 3.93 23.12 28.06
CA GLY A 5 3.90 22.57 29.42
C GLY A 5 3.83 21.04 29.53
N LEU A 6 3.69 20.32 28.41
CA LEU A 6 3.81 18.87 28.41
C LEU A 6 5.28 18.43 28.33
N PRO A 7 5.70 17.41 29.09
CA PRO A 7 6.97 16.73 28.89
C PRO A 7 7.12 16.25 27.43
N ALA A 8 8.35 16.28 26.92
CA ALA A 8 8.64 15.92 25.53
C ALA A 8 8.13 14.51 25.17
N GLU A 9 8.25 13.55 26.10
CA GLU A 9 7.77 12.18 25.91
C GLU A 9 6.26 12.08 25.67
N THR A 10 5.46 12.98 26.28
CA THR A 10 4.01 12.95 26.17
C THR A 10 3.55 13.56 24.85
N LEU A 11 4.28 14.57 24.37
CA LEU A 11 4.05 15.14 23.05
C LEU A 11 4.39 14.12 21.96
N GLU A 12 5.52 13.42 22.09
CA GLU A 12 5.92 12.37 21.15
C GLU A 12 4.92 11.21 21.12
N TYR A 13 4.46 10.75 22.29
CA TYR A 13 3.41 9.74 22.39
C TYR A 13 2.10 10.18 21.69
N LEU A 14 1.67 11.42 21.92
CA LEU A 14 0.46 11.97 21.29
C LEU A 14 0.63 12.14 19.78
N MET A 15 1.81 12.56 19.31
CA MET A 15 2.09 12.68 17.87
C MET A 15 2.10 11.32 17.20
N ASN A 16 2.71 10.30 17.81
CA ASN A 16 2.68 8.93 17.30
C ASN A 16 1.27 8.33 17.30
N ALA A 17 0.49 8.59 18.36
CA ALA A 17 -0.89 8.15 18.44
C ALA A 17 -1.76 8.80 17.34
N ILE A 18 -1.59 10.11 17.11
CA ILE A 18 -2.30 10.82 16.04
C ILE A 18 -1.85 10.31 14.67
N TYR A 19 -0.55 10.12 14.46
CA TYR A 19 0.02 9.61 13.21
C TYR A 19 -0.57 8.25 12.85
N ASN A 20 -0.60 7.30 13.79
CA ASN A 20 -1.19 5.98 13.56
C ASN A 20 -2.69 6.01 13.23
N VAL A 21 -3.43 7.01 13.73
CA VAL A 21 -4.87 7.17 13.45
C VAL A 21 -5.11 7.80 12.08
N VAL A 22 -4.28 8.76 11.66
CA VAL A 22 -4.48 9.51 10.40
C VAL A 22 -3.77 8.90 9.21
N THR A 23 -2.68 8.17 9.44
CA THR A 23 -2.03 7.27 8.49
C THR A 23 -2.15 5.86 9.04
N PRO A 24 -3.34 5.24 8.99
CA PRO A 24 -3.47 3.83 9.34
C PRO A 24 -2.55 3.05 8.40
N SER A 25 -1.40 2.62 8.93
CA SER A 25 -0.56 1.66 8.23
C SER A 25 -1.43 0.44 7.95
N ALA A 26 -1.33 -0.12 6.75
CA ALA A 26 -2.01 -1.39 6.44
C ALA A 26 -1.51 -2.54 7.35
N GLU A 27 -0.43 -2.29 8.10
CA GLU A 27 0.06 -3.09 9.21
C GLU A 27 -0.73 -2.76 10.48
N ASP A 28 -2.00 -3.15 10.51
CA ASP A 28 -2.65 -3.39 11.78
C ASP A 28 -1.92 -4.60 12.41
N CYS A 29 -0.93 -4.35 13.28
CA CYS A 29 -0.14 -5.40 13.96
C CYS A 29 -1.00 -6.37 14.77
N ASP A 30 -2.23 -5.98 15.10
CA ASP A 30 -3.24 -6.85 15.71
C ASP A 30 -3.92 -7.81 14.69
N LYS A 31 -3.63 -7.66 13.39
CA LYS A 31 -4.10 -8.53 12.31
C LYS A 31 -2.93 -9.27 11.66
N PRO A 32 -2.64 -10.52 12.06
CA PRO A 32 -1.53 -11.31 11.52
C PRO A 32 -1.62 -11.58 10.01
N SER A 33 -2.78 -11.32 9.40
CA SER A 33 -3.03 -11.46 7.96
C SER A 33 -2.54 -10.28 7.10
N ALA A 34 -2.00 -9.20 7.68
CA ALA A 34 -1.58 -8.03 6.92
C ALA A 34 -0.18 -8.17 6.27
N PHE A 35 0.67 -9.06 6.80
CA PHE A 35 2.12 -8.99 6.58
C PHE A 35 2.66 -9.76 5.36
N LEU A 36 1.91 -10.71 4.79
CA LEU A 36 2.35 -11.53 3.65
C LEU A 36 1.21 -11.74 2.66
N THR A 37 0.68 -10.64 2.16
CA THR A 37 -0.37 -10.64 1.15
C THR A 37 0.13 -10.04 -0.16
N LEU A 38 -0.55 -10.38 -1.23
CA LEU A 38 -0.41 -9.72 -2.51
C LEU A 38 -1.77 -9.22 -2.98
N ASN A 39 -1.78 -8.08 -3.65
CA ASN A 39 -2.94 -7.55 -4.34
C ASN A 39 -2.77 -7.75 -5.85
N VAL A 40 -3.84 -8.18 -6.54
CA VAL A 40 -3.87 -8.34 -7.99
C VAL A 40 -4.93 -7.42 -8.56
N VAL A 41 -4.53 -6.56 -9.51
CA VAL A 41 -5.44 -5.73 -10.30
C VAL A 41 -5.32 -6.15 -11.75
N THR A 42 -6.46 -6.36 -12.39
CA THR A 42 -6.55 -6.90 -13.76
C THR A 42 -7.62 -6.13 -14.54
N PRO A 43 -7.52 -6.01 -15.88
CA PRO A 43 -8.59 -5.47 -16.69
C PRO A 43 -9.92 -6.20 -16.43
N ALA A 44 -11.03 -5.47 -16.41
CA ALA A 44 -12.34 -6.02 -16.03
C ALA A 44 -12.85 -7.12 -17.00
N ASP A 45 -12.38 -7.10 -18.25
CA ASP A 45 -12.70 -8.04 -19.31
C ASP A 45 -11.62 -9.13 -19.49
N ALA A 46 -10.60 -9.17 -18.63
CA ALA A 46 -9.56 -10.17 -18.70
C ALA A 46 -10.13 -11.59 -18.51
N THR A 47 -9.78 -12.50 -19.41
CA THR A 47 -10.09 -13.92 -19.31
C THR A 47 -8.80 -14.73 -19.10
N PRO A 48 -8.87 -16.01 -18.70
CA PRO A 48 -7.68 -16.84 -18.50
C PRO A 48 -6.85 -17.11 -19.77
N ASP A 49 -7.44 -16.95 -20.96
CA ASP A 49 -6.84 -17.35 -22.24
C ASP A 49 -5.83 -16.35 -22.84
N PRO A 50 -6.09 -15.02 -22.89
CA PRO A 50 -5.04 -14.08 -23.25
C PRO A 50 -4.03 -13.96 -22.12
N LYS A 51 -2.78 -14.37 -22.40
CA LYS A 51 -1.65 -14.21 -21.48
C LYS A 51 -1.22 -12.74 -21.42
N LEU A 52 -1.93 -11.95 -20.61
CA LEU A 52 -1.55 -10.58 -20.34
C LEU A 52 -0.19 -10.53 -19.63
N PRO A 53 0.69 -9.57 -19.96
CA PRO A 53 1.91 -9.32 -19.22
C PRO A 53 1.62 -8.98 -17.76
N VAL A 54 2.55 -9.32 -16.86
CA VAL A 54 2.44 -9.07 -15.42
C VAL A 54 3.48 -8.04 -15.00
N VAL A 55 3.02 -6.97 -14.37
CA VAL A 55 3.85 -5.98 -13.69
C VAL A 55 3.86 -6.33 -12.21
N ALA A 56 5.01 -6.79 -11.70
CA ALA A 56 5.21 -7.09 -10.29
C ALA A 56 5.87 -5.89 -9.59
N TRP A 57 5.21 -5.34 -8.59
CA TRP A 57 5.68 -4.20 -7.81
C TRP A 57 6.11 -4.61 -6.40
N ILE A 58 7.36 -4.27 -6.08
CA ILE A 58 7.96 -4.39 -4.76
C ILE A 58 8.23 -2.97 -4.30
N TYR A 59 7.51 -2.51 -3.28
CA TYR A 59 7.67 -1.14 -2.79
C TYR A 59 9.01 -0.97 -2.08
N GLY A 60 9.55 0.25 -2.09
CA GLY A 60 10.68 0.64 -1.24
C GLY A 60 10.18 1.42 -0.03
N GLY A 61 10.76 1.15 1.15
CA GLY A 61 10.36 1.81 2.40
C GLY A 61 11.43 1.77 3.50
N GLY A 62 12.69 1.45 3.17
CA GLY A 62 13.75 1.35 4.19
C GLY A 62 13.51 0.27 5.24
N PHE A 63 12.73 -0.76 4.91
CA PHE A 63 12.25 -1.82 5.82
C PHE A 63 11.20 -1.37 6.84
N ASP A 64 10.59 -0.20 6.66
CA ASP A 64 9.59 0.35 7.57
C ASP A 64 8.26 0.59 6.82
N GLY A 65 7.39 -0.42 6.89
CA GLY A 65 5.98 -0.34 6.50
C GLY A 65 5.65 -0.55 5.01
N THR A 66 4.33 -0.66 4.75
CA THR A 66 3.74 -0.81 3.41
C THR A 66 3.30 0.53 2.82
N SER A 67 3.46 0.70 1.51
CA SER A 67 2.97 1.90 0.83
C SER A 67 1.49 1.79 0.42
N GLN A 68 0.68 2.80 0.76
CA GLN A 68 -0.69 2.96 0.27
C GLN A 68 -0.68 3.66 -1.11
N TYR A 69 -0.48 2.90 -2.19
CA TYR A 69 -0.66 3.39 -3.55
C TYR A 69 -1.99 2.91 -4.13
N ASP A 70 -2.58 3.73 -5.00
CA ASP A 70 -3.70 3.32 -5.84
C ASP A 70 -3.19 2.45 -7.00
N ASP A 71 -3.56 1.18 -6.96
CA ASP A 71 -3.09 0.18 -7.91
C ASP A 71 -3.82 0.21 -9.26
N SER A 72 -4.96 0.91 -9.34
CA SER A 72 -5.80 0.91 -10.54
C SER A 72 -5.20 1.73 -11.68
N MET A 73 -4.48 2.82 -11.35
CA MET A 73 -3.94 3.77 -12.33
C MET A 73 -3.04 3.12 -13.37
N ILE A 74 -2.23 2.13 -12.98
CA ILE A 74 -1.30 1.45 -13.90
C ILE A 74 -2.07 0.58 -14.89
N VAL A 75 -3.08 -0.16 -14.42
CA VAL A 75 -3.91 -1.02 -15.27
C VAL A 75 -4.75 -0.18 -16.23
N GLU A 76 -5.39 0.88 -15.74
CA GLU A 76 -6.15 1.81 -16.58
C GLU A 76 -5.27 2.46 -17.65
N LYS A 77 -4.05 2.87 -17.29
CA LYS A 77 -3.11 3.44 -18.25
C LYS A 77 -2.71 2.42 -19.31
N ALA A 78 -2.41 1.18 -18.91
CA ALA A 78 -2.04 0.09 -19.83
C ALA A 78 -3.16 -0.21 -20.85
N ILE A 79 -4.42 -0.23 -20.38
CA ILE A 79 -5.60 -0.36 -21.25
C ILE A 79 -5.66 0.81 -22.25
N SER A 80 -5.52 2.05 -21.78
CA SER A 80 -5.58 3.24 -22.65
C SER A 80 -4.49 3.30 -23.74
N LEU A 81 -3.36 2.61 -23.50
CA LEU A 81 -2.24 2.52 -24.43
C LEU A 81 -2.35 1.33 -25.40
N GLY A 82 -3.42 0.51 -25.30
CA GLY A 82 -3.59 -0.69 -26.11
C GLY A 82 -2.64 -1.83 -25.74
N VAL A 83 -2.04 -1.79 -24.55
CA VAL A 83 -1.10 -2.80 -24.02
C VAL A 83 -1.55 -3.27 -22.63
N PRO A 84 -2.75 -3.88 -22.51
CA PRO A 84 -3.31 -4.26 -21.21
C PRO A 84 -2.37 -5.19 -20.43
N ALA A 85 -2.29 -4.98 -19.12
CA ALA A 85 -1.39 -5.70 -18.22
C ALA A 85 -2.06 -5.97 -16.87
N ASN A 86 -1.65 -7.06 -16.22
CA ASN A 86 -1.97 -7.33 -14.83
C ASN A 86 -0.96 -6.61 -13.94
N TYR A 87 -1.43 -6.05 -12.83
CA TYR A 87 -0.58 -5.44 -11.81
C TYR A 87 -0.66 -6.24 -10.52
N VAL A 88 0.51 -6.55 -9.94
CA VAL A 88 0.61 -7.31 -8.71
C VAL A 88 1.51 -6.57 -7.74
N ARG A 89 0.99 -6.24 -6.56
CA ARG A 89 1.74 -5.62 -5.46
C ARG A 89 1.88 -6.60 -4.30
N MET A 90 3.06 -6.64 -3.68
CA MET A 90 3.40 -7.64 -2.68
C MET A 90 3.88 -6.97 -1.38
N ASN A 91 3.38 -7.46 -0.24
CA ASN A 91 3.96 -7.20 1.06
C ASN A 91 5.09 -8.20 1.34
N TYR A 92 6.17 -7.72 1.95
CA TYR A 92 7.36 -8.52 2.27
C TYR A 92 7.94 -8.12 3.64
N ARG A 93 8.78 -8.99 4.21
CA ARG A 93 9.48 -8.78 5.50
C ARG A 93 10.92 -8.34 5.26
#